data_AF-A0AA35L9K2-F1
#
_entry.id   AF-A0AA35L9K2-F1
#
_cell.length_a   1.000
_cell.length_b   1.000
_cell.length_c   1.000
_cell.angle_alpha   90.00
_cell.angle_beta   90.00
_cell.angle_gamma   90.00
#
_symmetry.space_group_name_H-M   'P 1'
#
loop_
_entity.id
_entity.type
_entity.pdbx_description
1 polymer ?
#
loop_
_entity_poly.entity_id
_entity_poly.type
_entity_poly.pdbx_seq_one_letter_code
_entity_poly.pdbx_strand_id
1 'polypeptide(L)'
;MDFGNETESSRLTTFREQVQHLSNENVQLQDRNERLCAKLGELQEKMGQVAGSKTDLSSRLVHSEEEKLKISKDFVDFQIETNKMRERHEAENFELKNLILTLESRILEVELHDEKTTGERDALQERLSALETNRKELADEYLVLKSNYLALGKEHEQEVTKNEELSRELLNLANARGNSPKSQVQNNKDSVELERVRALVHRLSARKVKPEEVVASEHERRKLERSLFGNQDHITAQIEKMKEMYNSQQQKLEERVVTQGKDLQEAKKAIRNTQHKLAEQSVVLLSSQSQLQEVEAENSRLQLQLKELNEEYRSRLLQYITDLAEHMDSKSVAAAAKGTSKSTFKPAHMKRFVDGMLQDIRASYKSREEQLAKATRGYKKRLQNLVKRHEGLLIAYRMQREQIRSLGSHDLDPGPPEHHFTITDAELLTSTSQELNRLREDKASLEGQLHELQMKVKLSQNADSGTSPPHTLDEAGWAELRKQLREFTQTTQEDLEKERSQLLTRAMVAEEQVAELQEYVDKHLVRYKQEILRLRKLLGIDSHEELIARASNPLATSKPKRNFSNEM
;
A
#
# COMPACT_ATOMS: atom_id res chain seq x y z
N MET A 1 48.62 113.28 -81.06
CA MET A 1 47.18 112.91 -81.06
C MET A 1 47.10 111.47 -80.61
N ASP A 2 46.95 111.26 -79.31
CA ASP A 2 46.89 109.94 -78.64
C ASP A 2 45.44 109.52 -78.39
N PHE A 3 44.71 109.15 -79.44
CA PHE A 3 43.32 108.65 -79.32
C PHE A 3 43.17 107.14 -79.57
N GLY A 4 44.29 106.42 -79.80
CA GLY A 4 44.31 104.97 -80.04
C GLY A 4 44.46 104.11 -78.77
N ASN A 5 45.14 104.61 -77.73
CA ASN A 5 45.41 103.83 -76.51
C ASN A 5 44.25 103.85 -75.49
N GLU A 6 43.38 104.86 -75.50
CA GLU A 6 42.24 104.93 -74.55
C GLU A 6 41.10 103.98 -74.91
N THR A 7 40.86 103.72 -76.19
CA THR A 7 39.79 102.80 -76.63
C THR A 7 40.17 101.33 -76.49
N GLU A 8 41.45 100.97 -76.69
CA GLU A 8 41.95 99.64 -76.38
C GLU A 8 42.04 99.39 -74.87
N SER A 9 42.47 100.38 -74.08
CA SER A 9 42.48 100.31 -72.62
C SER A 9 41.06 100.16 -72.06
N SER A 10 40.09 100.93 -72.55
CA SER A 10 38.66 100.82 -72.21
C SER A 10 38.08 99.43 -72.51
N ARG A 11 38.40 98.85 -73.68
CA ARG A 11 37.95 97.49 -74.03
C ARG A 11 38.63 96.43 -73.15
N LEU A 12 39.91 96.59 -72.85
CA LEU A 12 40.63 95.69 -71.95
C LEU A 12 40.10 95.77 -70.51
N THR A 13 39.68 96.94 -70.04
CA THR A 13 39.02 97.10 -68.73
C THR A 13 37.64 96.47 -68.70
N THR A 14 36.80 96.64 -69.73
CA THR A 14 35.48 96.00 -69.77
C THR A 14 35.57 94.48 -69.91
N PHE A 15 36.53 93.97 -70.69
CA PHE A 15 36.81 92.52 -70.74
C PHE A 15 37.30 92.00 -69.39
N ARG A 16 38.16 92.73 -68.67
CA ARG A 16 38.62 92.36 -67.33
C ARG A 16 37.46 92.31 -66.33
N GLU A 17 36.57 93.30 -66.34
CA GLU A 17 35.38 93.35 -65.50
C GLU A 17 34.41 92.20 -65.82
N GLN A 18 34.21 91.87 -67.11
CA GLN A 18 33.40 90.73 -67.52
C GLN A 18 34.00 89.40 -67.07
N VAL A 19 35.33 89.22 -67.19
CA VAL A 19 36.02 88.02 -66.69
C VAL A 19 35.91 87.94 -65.17
N GLN A 20 35.99 89.07 -64.45
CA GLN A 20 35.83 89.09 -63.00
C GLN A 20 34.39 88.79 -62.58
N HIS A 21 33.39 89.29 -63.29
CA HIS A 21 31.98 88.95 -63.06
C HIS A 21 31.72 87.46 -63.29
N LEU A 22 32.17 86.91 -64.43
CA LEU A 22 32.04 85.49 -64.74
C LEU A 22 32.83 84.60 -63.76
N SER A 23 33.97 85.07 -63.25
CA SER A 23 34.72 84.39 -62.20
C SER A 23 33.94 84.36 -60.89
N ASN A 24 33.37 85.49 -60.48
CA ASN A 24 32.56 85.59 -59.26
C ASN A 24 31.28 84.75 -59.37
N GLU A 25 30.64 84.73 -60.54
CA GLU A 25 29.47 83.90 -60.81
C GLU A 25 29.82 82.41 -60.79
N ASN A 26 30.94 82.01 -61.39
CA ASN A 26 31.44 80.63 -61.30
C ASN A 26 31.72 80.21 -59.86
N VAL A 27 32.33 81.08 -59.03
CA VAL A 27 32.55 80.79 -57.60
C VAL A 27 31.22 80.62 -56.87
N GLN A 28 30.23 81.48 -57.12
CA GLN A 28 28.89 81.32 -56.52
C GLN A 28 28.19 80.03 -56.97
N LEU A 29 28.36 79.64 -58.22
CA LEU A 29 27.82 78.37 -58.73
C LEU A 29 28.54 77.17 -58.13
N GLN A 30 29.85 77.25 -57.94
CA GLN A 30 30.64 76.23 -57.23
C GLN A 30 30.15 76.09 -55.78
N ASP A 31 30.03 77.18 -55.02
CA ASP A 31 29.52 77.16 -53.65
C ASP A 31 28.10 76.59 -53.55
N ARG A 32 27.25 76.87 -54.55
CA ARG A 32 25.88 76.31 -54.61
C ARG A 32 25.92 74.82 -54.92
N ASN A 33 26.78 74.40 -55.85
CA ASN A 33 26.93 73.00 -56.22
C ASN A 33 27.50 72.17 -55.06
N GLU A 34 28.52 72.69 -54.35
CA GLU A 34 29.07 72.06 -53.14
C GLU A 34 28.00 71.90 -52.05
N ARG A 35 27.17 72.92 -51.82
CA ARG A 35 26.02 72.83 -50.89
C ARG A 35 24.99 71.80 -51.33
N LEU A 36 24.74 71.66 -52.63
CA LEU A 36 23.84 70.63 -53.16
C LEU A 36 24.45 69.23 -53.01
N CYS A 37 25.74 69.05 -53.27
CA CYS A 37 26.46 67.79 -53.04
C CYS A 37 26.43 67.38 -51.56
N ALA A 38 26.64 68.32 -50.63
CA ALA A 38 26.54 68.05 -49.20
C ALA A 38 25.13 67.58 -48.81
N LYS A 39 24.08 68.27 -49.29
CA LYS A 39 22.68 67.87 -49.06
C LYS A 39 22.34 66.51 -49.67
N LEU A 40 22.86 66.20 -50.86
CA LEU A 40 22.70 64.88 -51.48
C LEU A 40 23.37 63.80 -50.63
N GLY A 41 24.57 64.08 -50.09
CA GLY A 41 25.25 63.18 -49.15
C GLY A 41 24.44 62.92 -47.88
N GLU A 42 23.89 63.97 -47.25
CA GLU A 42 23.02 63.84 -46.08
C GLU A 42 21.74 63.04 -46.38
N LEU A 43 21.12 63.26 -47.54
CA LEU A 43 19.94 62.50 -47.95
C LEU A 43 20.28 61.03 -48.23
N GLN A 44 21.43 60.76 -48.84
CA GLN A 44 21.92 59.40 -49.07
C GLN A 44 22.22 58.68 -47.76
N GLU A 45 22.82 59.37 -46.79
CA GLU A 45 23.07 58.83 -45.45
C GLU A 45 21.76 58.53 -44.71
N LYS A 46 20.81 59.47 -44.71
CA LYS A 46 19.46 59.26 -44.12
C LYS A 46 18.74 58.09 -44.80
N MET A 47 18.82 57.96 -46.11
CA MET A 47 18.24 56.84 -46.84
C MET A 47 18.91 55.52 -46.46
N GLY A 48 20.24 55.50 -46.27
CA GLY A 48 20.98 54.36 -45.75
C GLY A 48 20.53 53.96 -44.34
N GLN A 49 20.36 54.93 -43.44
CA GLN A 49 19.85 54.71 -42.08
C GLN A 49 18.39 54.19 -42.08
N VAL A 50 17.53 54.73 -42.96
CA VAL A 50 16.15 54.24 -43.12
C VAL A 50 16.12 52.82 -43.69
N ALA A 51 17.00 52.50 -44.65
CA ALA A 51 17.11 51.15 -45.18
C ALA A 51 17.60 50.15 -44.11
N GLY A 52 18.62 50.53 -43.33
CA GLY A 52 19.13 49.71 -42.22
C GLY A 52 18.10 49.49 -41.11
N SER A 53 17.39 50.55 -40.69
CA SER A 53 16.31 50.40 -39.70
C SER A 53 15.14 49.57 -40.22
N LYS A 54 14.79 49.67 -41.51
CA LYS A 54 13.77 48.81 -42.14
C LYS A 54 14.20 47.34 -42.15
N THR A 55 15.45 47.03 -42.47
CA THR A 55 15.96 45.65 -42.43
C THR A 55 16.00 45.11 -41.00
N ASP A 56 16.41 45.93 -40.03
CA ASP A 56 16.45 45.54 -38.62
C ASP A 56 15.03 45.26 -38.08
N LEU A 57 14.07 46.13 -38.37
CA LEU A 57 12.66 45.92 -37.98
C LEU A 57 12.07 44.67 -38.63
N SER A 58 12.35 44.45 -39.92
CA SER A 58 11.92 43.24 -40.63
C SER A 58 12.52 41.98 -40.00
N SER A 59 13.79 42.01 -39.62
CA SER A 59 14.44 40.87 -38.96
C SER A 59 13.80 40.59 -37.61
N ARG A 60 13.56 41.62 -36.77
CA ARG A 60 12.91 41.45 -35.46
C ARG A 60 11.49 40.91 -35.59
N LEU A 61 10.74 41.34 -36.60
CA LEU A 61 9.41 40.82 -36.86
C LEU A 61 9.45 39.31 -37.17
N VAL A 62 10.35 38.88 -38.06
CA VAL A 62 10.54 37.46 -38.40
C VAL A 62 10.89 36.64 -37.15
N HIS A 63 11.84 37.09 -36.33
CA HIS A 63 12.19 36.40 -35.08
C HIS A 63 10.99 36.31 -34.13
N SER A 64 10.20 37.37 -34.00
CA SER A 64 9.00 37.36 -33.15
C SER A 64 7.91 36.41 -33.67
N GLU A 65 7.80 36.25 -34.98
CA GLU A 65 6.88 35.28 -35.61
C GLU A 65 7.36 33.84 -35.41
N GLU A 66 8.67 33.60 -35.57
CA GLU A 66 9.28 32.29 -35.27
C GLU A 66 9.10 31.89 -33.80
N GLU A 67 9.29 32.81 -32.86
CA GLU A 67 9.04 32.59 -31.44
C GLU A 67 7.56 32.28 -31.16
N LYS A 68 6.63 33.01 -31.77
CA LYS A 68 5.18 32.73 -31.65
C LYS A 68 4.81 31.36 -32.20
N LEU A 69 5.38 30.97 -33.34
CA LEU A 69 5.16 29.64 -33.93
C LEU A 69 5.76 28.55 -33.04
N LYS A 70 6.94 28.78 -32.46
CA LYS A 70 7.54 27.86 -31.50
C LYS A 70 6.66 27.67 -30.26
N ILE A 71 6.18 28.77 -29.65
CA ILE A 71 5.28 28.70 -28.49
C ILE A 71 3.96 28.01 -28.86
N SER A 72 3.41 28.28 -30.05
CA SER A 72 2.18 27.66 -30.52
C SER A 72 2.36 26.15 -30.75
N LYS A 73 3.52 25.73 -31.29
CA LYS A 73 3.88 24.32 -31.40
C LYS A 73 3.99 23.66 -30.02
N ASP A 74 4.77 24.26 -29.12
CA ASP A 74 4.97 23.74 -27.76
C ASP A 74 3.63 23.64 -26.99
N PHE A 75 2.71 24.58 -27.21
CA PHE A 75 1.36 24.54 -26.63
C PHE A 75 0.52 23.40 -27.19
N VAL A 76 0.57 23.14 -28.50
CA VAL A 76 -0.12 21.99 -29.11
C VAL A 76 0.48 20.67 -28.62
N ASP A 77 1.81 20.57 -28.54
CA ASP A 77 2.50 19.39 -28.01
C ASP A 77 2.08 19.13 -26.55
N PHE A 78 2.02 20.18 -25.72
CA PHE A 78 1.51 20.09 -24.35
C PHE A 78 0.05 19.65 -24.28
N GLN A 79 -0.83 20.14 -25.16
CA GLN A 79 -2.22 19.67 -25.23
C GLN A 79 -2.33 18.20 -25.62
N ILE A 80 -1.50 17.75 -26.58
CA ILE A 80 -1.45 16.34 -26.99
C ILE A 80 -0.97 15.48 -25.83
N GLU A 81 0.09 15.87 -25.12
CA GLU A 81 0.57 15.15 -23.94
C GLU A 81 -0.48 15.10 -22.83
N THR A 82 -1.16 16.22 -22.57
CA THR A 82 -2.25 16.29 -21.58
C THR A 82 -3.40 15.35 -21.95
N ASN A 83 -3.82 15.33 -23.21
CA ASN A 83 -4.86 14.41 -23.68
C ASN A 83 -4.41 12.96 -23.61
N LYS A 84 -3.16 12.63 -23.98
CA LYS A 84 -2.59 11.28 -23.84
C LYS A 84 -2.57 10.82 -22.38
N MET A 85 -2.22 11.71 -21.44
CA MET A 85 -2.26 11.41 -20.01
C MET A 85 -3.71 11.17 -19.55
N ARG A 86 -4.66 12.00 -19.99
CA ARG A 86 -6.08 11.82 -19.68
C ARG A 86 -6.61 10.48 -20.19
N GLU A 87 -6.30 10.12 -21.44
CA GLU A 87 -6.70 8.83 -22.03
C GLU A 87 -6.15 7.64 -21.25
N ARG A 88 -4.89 7.70 -20.80
CA ARG A 88 -4.31 6.64 -19.94
C ARG A 88 -5.03 6.55 -18.60
N HIS A 89 -5.30 7.69 -17.97
CA HIS A 89 -6.03 7.70 -16.70
C HIS A 89 -7.46 7.18 -16.86
N GLU A 90 -8.13 7.50 -17.96
CA GLU A 90 -9.46 6.95 -18.27
C GLU A 90 -9.38 5.43 -18.48
N ALA A 91 -8.42 4.93 -19.25
CA ALA A 91 -8.20 3.51 -19.46
C ALA A 91 -7.92 2.75 -18.15
N GLU A 92 -6.98 3.25 -17.33
CA GLU A 92 -6.68 2.70 -16.00
C GLU A 92 -7.92 2.71 -15.10
N ASN A 93 -8.72 3.78 -15.12
CA ASN A 93 -9.97 3.85 -14.37
C ASN A 93 -11.00 2.81 -14.84
N PHE A 94 -11.09 2.53 -16.14
CA PHE A 94 -11.96 1.47 -16.65
C PHE A 94 -11.47 0.08 -16.22
N GLU A 95 -10.17 -0.18 -16.29
CA GLU A 95 -9.58 -1.44 -15.82
C GLU A 95 -9.80 -1.65 -14.32
N LEU A 96 -9.57 -0.62 -13.51
CA LEU A 96 -9.80 -0.65 -12.06
C LEU A 96 -11.27 -0.87 -11.73
N LYS A 97 -12.20 -0.20 -12.41
CA LYS A 97 -13.65 -0.43 -12.23
C LYS A 97 -14.04 -1.87 -12.57
N ASN A 98 -13.50 -2.42 -13.66
CA ASN A 98 -13.74 -3.82 -14.01
C ASN A 98 -13.18 -4.76 -12.93
N LEU A 99 -11.98 -4.50 -12.42
CA LEU A 99 -11.40 -5.28 -11.34
C LEU A 99 -12.26 -5.21 -10.07
N ILE A 100 -12.72 -4.02 -9.67
CA ILE A 100 -13.64 -3.83 -8.54
C ILE A 100 -14.90 -4.66 -8.72
N LEU A 101 -15.56 -4.60 -9.89
CA LEU A 101 -16.76 -5.39 -10.17
C LEU A 101 -16.50 -6.91 -10.09
N THR A 102 -15.34 -7.38 -10.56
CA THR A 102 -14.98 -8.80 -10.43
C THR A 102 -14.72 -9.20 -8.97
N LEU A 103 -14.11 -8.31 -8.18
CA LEU A 103 -13.85 -8.55 -6.76
C LEU A 103 -15.15 -8.49 -5.95
N GLU A 104 -16.05 -7.56 -6.22
CA GLU A 104 -17.39 -7.49 -5.63
C GLU A 104 -18.19 -8.77 -5.93
N SER A 105 -18.17 -9.23 -7.17
CA SER A 105 -18.81 -10.50 -7.55
C SER A 105 -18.22 -11.67 -6.77
N ARG A 106 -16.90 -11.70 -6.59
CA ARG A 106 -16.21 -12.75 -5.83
C ARG A 106 -16.51 -12.68 -4.33
N ILE A 107 -16.62 -11.49 -3.76
CA ILE A 107 -17.00 -11.29 -2.35
C ILE A 107 -18.42 -11.82 -2.13
N LEU A 108 -19.37 -11.46 -3.00
CA LEU A 108 -20.74 -11.97 -2.92
C LEU A 108 -20.82 -13.49 -3.02
N GLU A 109 -20.00 -14.12 -3.88
CA GLU A 109 -19.90 -15.59 -3.93
C GLU A 109 -19.40 -16.18 -2.60
N VAL A 110 -18.39 -15.56 -1.99
CA VAL A 110 -17.79 -16.02 -0.73
C VAL A 110 -18.78 -15.85 0.43
N GLU A 111 -19.47 -14.71 0.52
CA GLU A 111 -20.50 -14.46 1.52
C GLU A 111 -21.63 -15.49 1.44
N LEU A 112 -22.10 -15.78 0.22
CA LEU A 112 -23.14 -16.78 0.01
C LEU A 112 -22.66 -18.21 0.33
N HIS A 113 -21.37 -18.51 0.14
CA HIS A 113 -20.78 -19.77 0.59
C HIS A 113 -20.67 -19.82 2.12
N ASP A 114 -20.28 -18.74 2.76
CA ASP A 114 -20.18 -18.65 4.22
C ASP A 114 -21.56 -18.84 4.89
N GLU A 115 -22.60 -18.16 4.40
CA GLU A 115 -23.99 -18.33 4.86
C GLU A 115 -24.49 -19.77 4.73
N LYS A 116 -24.13 -20.47 3.65
CA LYS A 116 -24.47 -21.90 3.49
C LYS A 116 -23.76 -22.76 4.53
N THR A 117 -22.46 -22.56 4.72
CA THR A 117 -21.68 -23.37 5.67
C THR A 117 -22.05 -23.08 7.12
N THR A 118 -22.40 -21.84 7.45
CA THR A 118 -22.91 -21.46 8.78
C THR A 118 -24.29 -22.08 9.01
N GLY A 119 -25.20 -22.04 8.03
CA GLY A 119 -26.49 -22.74 8.11
C GLY A 119 -26.35 -24.25 8.30
N GLU A 120 -25.42 -24.91 7.61
CA GLU A 120 -25.12 -26.34 7.81
C GLU A 120 -24.56 -26.62 9.21
N ARG A 121 -23.67 -25.75 9.70
CA ARG A 121 -23.08 -25.85 11.03
C ARG A 121 -24.14 -25.75 12.11
N ASP A 122 -25.05 -24.79 11.99
CA ASP A 122 -26.13 -24.57 12.96
C ASP A 122 -27.11 -25.75 12.97
N ALA A 123 -27.47 -26.28 11.80
CA ALA A 123 -28.31 -27.48 11.69
C ALA A 123 -27.65 -28.71 12.34
N LEU A 124 -26.34 -28.89 12.18
CA LEU A 124 -25.59 -29.96 12.84
C LEU A 124 -25.49 -29.75 14.35
N GLN A 125 -25.33 -28.50 14.79
CA GLN A 125 -25.29 -28.14 16.20
C GLN A 125 -26.63 -28.41 16.90
N GLU A 126 -27.76 -28.08 16.26
CA GLU A 126 -29.09 -28.40 16.75
C GLU A 126 -29.32 -29.92 16.81
N ARG A 127 -28.86 -30.67 15.81
CA ARG A 127 -28.96 -32.14 15.82
C ARG A 127 -28.12 -32.75 16.95
N LEU A 128 -26.94 -32.20 17.20
CA LEU A 128 -26.06 -32.66 18.28
C LEU A 128 -26.68 -32.37 19.64
N SER A 129 -27.23 -31.16 19.85
CA SER A 129 -27.89 -30.82 21.11
C SER A 129 -29.12 -31.71 21.38
N ALA A 130 -29.91 -32.02 20.35
CA ALA A 130 -31.03 -32.96 20.45
C ALA A 130 -30.58 -34.39 20.78
N LEU A 131 -29.45 -34.85 20.23
CA LEU A 131 -28.88 -36.16 20.60
C LEU A 131 -28.36 -36.18 22.04
N GLU A 132 -27.78 -35.07 22.51
CA GLU A 132 -27.32 -34.93 23.89
C GLU A 132 -28.48 -34.93 24.90
N THR A 133 -29.60 -34.27 24.58
CA THR A 133 -30.81 -34.33 25.42
C THR A 133 -31.37 -35.73 25.47
N ASN A 134 -31.52 -36.40 24.32
CA ASN A 134 -31.98 -37.80 24.27
C ASN A 134 -31.06 -38.74 25.06
N ARG A 135 -29.74 -38.52 25.02
CA ARG A 135 -28.77 -39.30 25.81
C ARG A 135 -28.95 -39.08 27.30
N LYS A 136 -29.22 -37.84 27.73
CA LYS A 136 -29.48 -37.50 29.14
C LYS A 136 -30.78 -38.16 29.61
N GLU A 137 -31.86 -38.03 28.84
CA GLU A 137 -33.15 -38.66 29.13
C GLU A 137 -33.01 -40.19 29.26
N LEU A 138 -32.31 -40.85 28.33
CA LEU A 138 -32.06 -42.29 28.40
C LEU A 138 -31.22 -42.69 29.63
N ALA A 139 -30.26 -41.85 30.03
CA ALA A 139 -29.48 -42.09 31.24
C ALA A 139 -30.34 -41.98 32.51
N ASP A 140 -31.24 -41.01 32.55
CA ASP A 140 -32.19 -40.83 33.65
C ASP A 140 -33.18 -42.01 33.72
N GLU A 141 -33.70 -42.46 32.58
CA GLU A 141 -34.52 -43.68 32.49
C GLU A 141 -33.77 -44.92 33.00
N TYR A 142 -32.49 -45.07 32.62
CA TYR A 142 -31.65 -46.17 33.09
C TYR A 142 -31.42 -46.11 34.61
N LEU A 143 -31.23 -44.92 35.18
CA LEU A 143 -31.09 -44.74 36.64
C LEU A 143 -32.37 -45.13 37.38
N VAL A 144 -33.54 -44.70 36.89
CA VAL A 144 -34.84 -45.09 37.44
C VAL A 144 -35.03 -46.60 37.36
N LEU A 145 -34.73 -47.20 36.20
CA LEU A 145 -34.87 -48.63 36.00
C LEU A 145 -33.92 -49.43 36.93
N LYS A 146 -32.68 -48.99 37.09
CA LYS A 146 -31.71 -49.60 38.03
C LYS A 146 -32.19 -49.50 39.47
N SER A 147 -32.76 -48.37 39.87
CA SER A 147 -33.36 -48.19 41.21
C SER A 147 -34.51 -49.18 41.43
N ASN A 148 -35.40 -49.33 40.44
CA ASN A 148 -36.52 -50.28 40.51
C ASN A 148 -36.03 -51.74 40.64
N TYR A 149 -35.02 -52.16 39.86
CA TYR A 149 -34.44 -53.50 39.98
C TYR A 149 -33.79 -53.73 41.35
N LEU A 150 -33.12 -52.72 41.92
CA LEU A 150 -32.55 -52.82 43.26
C LEU A 150 -33.63 -52.93 44.34
N ALA A 151 -34.75 -52.21 44.20
CA ALA A 151 -35.88 -52.33 45.11
C ALA A 151 -36.52 -53.72 45.04
N LEU A 152 -36.80 -54.21 43.82
CA LEU A 152 -37.34 -55.55 43.60
C LEU A 152 -36.40 -56.65 44.12
N GLY A 153 -35.09 -56.47 43.95
CA GLY A 153 -34.08 -57.38 44.51
C GLY A 153 -34.15 -57.46 46.05
N LYS A 154 -34.32 -56.31 46.72
CA LYS A 154 -34.50 -56.28 48.19
C LYS A 154 -35.80 -56.94 48.63
N GLU A 155 -36.91 -56.71 47.93
CA GLU A 155 -38.19 -57.38 48.22
C GLU A 155 -38.08 -58.89 48.02
N HIS A 156 -37.42 -59.33 46.95
CA HIS A 156 -37.16 -60.74 46.71
C HIS A 156 -36.33 -61.37 47.83
N GLU A 157 -35.26 -60.71 48.27
CA GLU A 157 -34.42 -61.16 49.37
C GLU A 157 -35.22 -61.26 50.68
N GLN A 158 -36.10 -60.30 50.97
CA GLN A 158 -37.02 -60.37 52.11
C GLN A 158 -37.97 -61.57 52.03
N GLU A 159 -38.54 -61.85 50.85
CA GLU A 159 -39.40 -63.03 50.66
C GLU A 159 -38.60 -64.33 50.78
N VAL A 160 -37.35 -64.37 50.33
CA VAL A 160 -36.45 -65.51 50.56
C VAL A 160 -36.23 -65.69 52.05
N THR A 161 -35.92 -64.64 52.81
CA THR A 161 -35.72 -64.76 54.26
C THR A 161 -36.99 -65.24 54.98
N LYS A 162 -38.18 -64.76 54.59
CA LYS A 162 -39.46 -65.23 55.14
C LYS A 162 -39.73 -66.69 54.79
N ASN A 163 -39.44 -67.11 53.55
CA ASN A 163 -39.58 -68.50 53.13
C ASN A 163 -38.59 -69.42 53.86
N GLU A 164 -37.37 -68.96 54.12
CA GLU A 164 -36.40 -69.68 54.95
C GLU A 164 -36.87 -69.78 56.41
N GLU A 165 -37.47 -68.73 56.96
CA GLU A 165 -38.12 -68.74 58.29
C GLU A 165 -39.25 -69.76 58.35
N LEU A 166 -40.20 -69.70 57.41
CA LEU A 166 -41.29 -70.66 57.26
C LEU A 166 -40.76 -72.09 57.07
N SER A 167 -39.70 -72.27 56.27
CA SER A 167 -39.07 -73.57 56.07
C SER A 167 -38.46 -74.09 57.38
N ARG A 168 -37.80 -73.23 58.16
CA ARG A 168 -37.29 -73.55 59.50
C ARG A 168 -38.41 -73.90 60.47
N GLU A 169 -39.52 -73.16 60.44
CA GLU A 169 -40.70 -73.43 61.27
C GLU A 169 -41.36 -74.77 60.91
N LEU A 170 -41.50 -75.08 59.62
CA LEU A 170 -42.00 -76.37 59.14
C LEU A 170 -41.07 -77.53 59.54
N LEU A 171 -39.76 -77.31 59.47
CA LEU A 171 -38.76 -78.29 59.91
C LEU A 171 -38.84 -78.50 61.44
N ASN A 172 -39.02 -77.43 62.21
CA ASN A 172 -39.27 -77.51 63.65
C ASN A 172 -40.57 -78.24 64.00
N LEU A 173 -41.65 -78.01 63.24
CA LEU A 173 -42.91 -78.75 63.39
C LEU A 173 -42.76 -80.23 62.99
N ALA A 174 -42.00 -80.53 61.94
CA ALA A 174 -41.67 -81.90 61.55
C ALA A 174 -40.84 -82.61 62.63
N ASN A 175 -39.88 -81.92 63.25
CA ASN A 175 -39.08 -82.42 64.36
C ASN A 175 -39.92 -82.59 65.65
N ALA A 176 -40.87 -81.68 65.93
CA ALA A 176 -41.84 -81.84 67.01
C ALA A 176 -42.77 -83.04 66.78
N ARG A 177 -43.09 -83.35 65.52
CA ARG A 177 -43.82 -84.57 65.12
C ARG A 177 -42.94 -85.84 65.13
N GLY A 178 -41.61 -85.69 65.18
CA GLY A 178 -40.64 -86.78 65.30
C GLY A 178 -40.50 -87.38 66.70
N ASN A 179 -41.10 -86.76 67.73
CA ASN A 179 -41.08 -87.24 69.12
C ASN A 179 -42.46 -87.75 69.59
N SER A 180 -43.01 -88.77 68.92
CA SER A 180 -44.06 -89.63 69.50
C SER A 180 -43.77 -91.12 69.22
N PRO A 181 -44.15 -92.03 70.14
CA PRO A 181 -43.71 -93.42 70.10
C PRO A 181 -44.48 -94.23 69.05
N LYS A 182 -43.74 -95.18 68.48
CA LYS A 182 -44.14 -96.19 67.49
C LYS A 182 -45.57 -96.74 67.67
N SER A 183 -46.31 -96.86 66.56
CA SER A 183 -47.29 -97.95 66.35
C SER A 183 -47.47 -98.29 64.87
N GLN A 184 -46.65 -99.27 64.49
CA GLN A 184 -46.88 -100.36 63.54
C GLN A 184 -48.35 -100.72 63.27
N VAL A 185 -48.85 -100.46 62.06
CA VAL A 185 -49.94 -101.20 61.37
C VAL A 185 -49.76 -100.90 59.87
N GLN A 186 -49.06 -101.74 59.11
CA GLN A 186 -49.58 -102.91 58.39
C GLN A 186 -49.85 -102.61 56.90
N ASN A 187 -49.25 -103.47 56.10
CA ASN A 187 -49.85 -104.08 54.92
C ASN A 187 -49.99 -103.27 53.61
N ASN A 188 -49.48 -103.92 52.56
CA ASN A 188 -50.14 -104.03 51.26
C ASN A 188 -50.05 -102.83 50.31
N LYS A 189 -48.84 -102.30 50.07
CA LYS A 189 -48.60 -101.45 48.88
C LYS A 189 -47.62 -102.04 47.87
N ASP A 190 -46.70 -102.89 48.30
CA ASP A 190 -45.62 -103.38 47.42
C ASP A 190 -46.10 -104.42 46.40
N SER A 191 -47.22 -105.10 46.66
CA SER A 191 -47.81 -106.05 45.70
C SER A 191 -48.55 -105.37 44.55
N VAL A 192 -49.12 -104.18 44.77
CA VAL A 192 -49.91 -103.45 43.75
C VAL A 192 -49.00 -102.62 42.84
N GLU A 193 -47.88 -102.13 43.38
CA GLU A 193 -46.82 -101.47 42.60
C GLU A 193 -46.12 -102.46 41.65
N LEU A 194 -45.86 -103.71 42.08
CA LEU A 194 -45.30 -104.77 41.21
C LEU A 194 -46.27 -105.22 40.08
N GLU A 195 -47.58 -105.15 40.32
CA GLU A 195 -48.61 -105.40 39.29
C GLU A 195 -48.70 -104.24 38.29
N ARG A 196 -48.60 -102.98 38.77
CA ARG A 196 -48.56 -101.78 37.92
C ARG A 196 -47.29 -101.69 37.09
N VAL A 197 -46.15 -102.07 37.65
CA VAL A 197 -44.87 -102.17 36.92
C VAL A 197 -44.94 -103.27 35.87
N ARG A 198 -45.54 -104.44 36.16
CA ARG A 198 -45.80 -105.47 35.15
C ARG A 198 -46.76 -105.00 34.04
N ALA A 199 -47.81 -104.25 34.37
CA ALA A 199 -48.72 -103.67 33.39
C ALA A 199 -48.07 -102.58 32.52
N LEU A 200 -47.14 -101.79 33.08
CA LEU A 200 -46.36 -100.80 32.35
C LEU A 200 -45.33 -101.47 31.42
N VAL A 201 -44.70 -102.55 31.86
CA VAL A 201 -43.77 -103.37 31.05
C VAL A 201 -44.51 -104.06 29.90
N HIS A 202 -45.74 -104.54 30.09
CA HIS A 202 -46.55 -105.04 28.99
C HIS A 202 -46.96 -103.94 27.99
N ARG A 203 -47.29 -102.73 28.47
CA ARG A 203 -47.56 -101.56 27.59
C ARG A 203 -46.33 -101.08 26.81
N LEU A 204 -45.12 -101.24 27.34
CA LEU A 204 -43.88 -100.88 26.66
C LEU A 204 -43.37 -101.99 25.73
N SER A 205 -43.62 -103.27 26.05
CA SER A 205 -43.25 -104.42 25.20
C SER A 205 -44.14 -104.61 23.96
N ALA A 206 -45.34 -104.02 23.95
CA ALA A 206 -46.28 -104.09 22.82
C ALA A 206 -46.14 -102.92 21.81
N ARG A 207 -45.17 -102.02 22.00
CA ARG A 207 -44.80 -101.05 20.95
C ARG A 207 -43.71 -101.67 20.08
N LYS A 208 -44.10 -102.60 19.19
CA LYS A 208 -43.30 -102.96 18.02
C LYS A 208 -43.17 -101.72 17.14
N VAL A 209 -42.13 -100.94 17.40
CA VAL A 209 -41.66 -99.89 16.49
C VAL A 209 -41.11 -100.60 15.25
N LYS A 210 -41.66 -100.22 14.09
CA LYS A 210 -41.24 -100.65 12.75
C LYS A 210 -39.79 -100.18 12.50
N PRO A 211 -39.02 -100.83 11.61
CA PRO A 211 -37.63 -100.47 11.36
C PRO A 211 -37.55 -99.20 10.48
N GLU A 212 -37.92 -98.05 11.04
CA GLU A 212 -37.72 -96.71 10.44
C GLU A 212 -37.14 -95.68 11.43
N GLU A 213 -36.92 -96.03 12.70
CA GLU A 213 -36.30 -95.16 13.72
C GLU A 213 -34.79 -95.41 13.90
N VAL A 214 -34.05 -95.75 12.82
CA VAL A 214 -32.58 -95.64 12.78
C VAL A 214 -32.13 -94.23 12.33
N VAL A 215 -33.08 -93.39 11.95
CA VAL A 215 -32.81 -91.96 11.78
C VAL A 215 -32.92 -91.33 13.17
N ALA A 216 -31.78 -90.96 13.75
CA ALA A 216 -31.76 -90.04 14.89
C ALA A 216 -32.80 -88.95 14.65
N SER A 217 -33.79 -88.83 15.55
CA SER A 217 -34.85 -87.82 15.46
C SER A 217 -34.25 -86.50 14.98
N GLU A 218 -34.82 -85.88 13.95
CA GLU A 218 -34.28 -84.61 13.42
C GLU A 218 -34.05 -83.59 14.53
N HIS A 219 -34.78 -83.70 15.63
CA HIS A 219 -34.59 -82.88 16.82
C HIS A 219 -33.26 -83.14 17.54
N GLU A 220 -32.85 -84.40 17.70
CA GLU A 220 -31.56 -84.81 18.27
C GLU A 220 -30.40 -84.44 17.34
N ARG A 221 -30.56 -84.65 16.03
CA ARG A 221 -29.60 -84.18 15.01
C ARG A 221 -29.45 -82.66 15.04
N ARG A 222 -30.54 -81.90 15.07
CA ARG A 222 -30.52 -80.42 15.20
C ARG A 222 -29.94 -79.96 16.53
N LYS A 223 -30.05 -80.74 17.61
CA LYS A 223 -29.50 -80.42 18.92
C LYS A 223 -27.99 -80.69 18.98
N LEU A 224 -27.55 -81.79 18.37
CA LEU A 224 -26.14 -82.12 18.19
C LEU A 224 -25.46 -81.16 17.19
N GLU A 225 -26.15 -80.77 16.11
CA GLU A 225 -25.74 -79.68 15.20
C GLU A 225 -25.59 -78.37 15.96
N ARG A 226 -26.60 -77.96 16.74
CA ARG A 226 -26.50 -76.74 17.56
C ARG A 226 -25.34 -76.79 18.57
N SER A 227 -25.01 -77.95 19.12
CA SER A 227 -23.86 -78.08 20.04
C SER A 227 -22.50 -78.15 19.32
N LEU A 228 -22.43 -78.77 18.13
CA LEU A 228 -21.20 -78.90 17.34
C LEU A 228 -20.87 -77.61 16.58
N PHE A 229 -21.89 -76.95 15.99
CA PHE A 229 -21.75 -75.71 15.24
C PHE A 229 -21.83 -74.45 16.11
N GLY A 230 -22.40 -74.51 17.31
CA GLY A 230 -22.42 -73.37 18.23
C GLY A 230 -21.03 -72.85 18.62
N ASN A 231 -20.01 -73.70 18.59
CA ASN A 231 -18.61 -73.31 18.81
C ASN A 231 -17.91 -72.85 17.51
N GLN A 232 -18.39 -73.29 16.35
CA GLN A 232 -17.86 -72.87 15.05
C GLN A 232 -18.10 -71.38 14.83
N ASP A 233 -19.31 -70.89 15.14
CA ASP A 233 -19.66 -69.47 15.05
C ASP A 233 -18.83 -68.60 16.01
N HIS A 234 -18.47 -69.14 17.18
CA HIS A 234 -17.61 -68.46 18.12
C HIS A 234 -16.17 -68.34 17.61
N ILE A 235 -15.63 -69.42 17.02
CA ILE A 235 -14.28 -69.43 16.44
C ILE A 235 -14.21 -68.52 15.21
N THR A 236 -15.22 -68.53 14.34
CA THR A 236 -15.28 -67.63 13.18
C THR A 236 -15.38 -66.17 13.62
N ALA A 237 -16.18 -65.86 14.64
CA ALA A 237 -16.26 -64.51 15.20
C ALA A 237 -14.92 -64.05 15.83
N GLN A 238 -14.18 -64.94 16.49
CA GLN A 238 -12.86 -64.62 17.02
C GLN A 238 -11.83 -64.38 15.90
N ILE A 239 -11.83 -65.21 14.85
CA ILE A 239 -10.97 -65.03 13.68
C ILE A 239 -11.28 -63.69 12.99
N GLU A 240 -12.56 -63.34 12.86
CA GLU A 240 -12.95 -62.08 12.23
C GLU A 240 -12.51 -60.87 13.06
N LYS A 241 -12.69 -60.91 14.38
CA LYS A 241 -12.13 -59.88 15.29
C LYS A 241 -10.61 -59.76 15.17
N MET A 242 -9.89 -60.88 15.04
CA MET A 242 -8.44 -60.86 14.86
C MET A 242 -8.03 -60.25 13.51
N LYS A 243 -8.77 -60.53 12.44
CA LYS A 243 -8.56 -59.91 11.11
C LYS A 243 -8.86 -58.42 11.15
N GLU A 244 -9.96 -57.99 11.77
CA GLU A 244 -10.30 -56.57 11.93
C GLU A 244 -9.22 -55.83 12.70
N MET A 245 -8.70 -56.42 13.77
CA MET A 245 -7.58 -55.87 14.54
C MET A 245 -6.32 -55.75 13.68
N TYR A 246 -5.97 -56.77 12.91
CA TYR A 246 -4.81 -56.74 12.00
C TYR A 246 -4.99 -55.71 10.88
N ASN A 247 -6.16 -55.64 10.26
CA ASN A 247 -6.49 -54.66 9.22
C ASN A 247 -6.44 -53.24 9.78
N SER A 248 -6.96 -53.01 10.99
CA SER A 248 -6.85 -51.71 11.66
C SER A 248 -5.40 -51.34 11.97
N GLN A 249 -4.58 -52.30 12.41
CA GLN A 249 -3.15 -52.08 12.61
C GLN A 249 -2.42 -51.78 11.29
N GLN A 250 -2.73 -52.52 10.22
CA GLN A 250 -2.16 -52.31 8.90
C GLN A 250 -2.55 -50.94 8.34
N GLN A 251 -3.82 -50.54 8.44
CA GLN A 251 -4.28 -49.22 8.03
C GLN A 251 -3.57 -48.11 8.81
N LYS A 252 -3.40 -48.25 10.14
CA LYS A 252 -2.64 -47.29 10.95
C LYS A 252 -1.18 -47.18 10.53
N LEU A 253 -0.55 -48.28 10.11
CA LEU A 253 0.82 -48.26 9.59
C LEU A 253 0.88 -47.59 8.22
N GLU A 254 -0.06 -47.88 7.33
CA GLU A 254 -0.16 -47.24 6.01
C GLU A 254 -0.40 -45.73 6.14
N GLU A 255 -1.32 -45.31 7.01
CA GLU A 255 -1.56 -43.90 7.33
C GLU A 255 -0.30 -43.21 7.84
N ARG A 256 0.45 -43.84 8.76
CA ARG A 256 1.73 -43.32 9.25
C ARG A 256 2.78 -43.19 8.15
N VAL A 257 2.85 -44.15 7.23
CA VAL A 257 3.80 -44.07 6.10
C VAL A 257 3.41 -42.92 5.16
N VAL A 258 2.11 -42.72 4.93
CA VAL A 258 1.62 -41.61 4.12
C VAL A 258 1.89 -40.26 4.78
N THR A 259 1.66 -40.11 6.10
CA THR A 259 1.97 -38.87 6.81
C THR A 259 3.46 -38.58 6.80
N GLN A 260 4.31 -39.56 7.13
CA GLN A 260 5.76 -39.40 7.05
C GLN A 260 6.25 -39.06 5.62
N GLY A 261 5.60 -39.62 4.59
CA GLY A 261 5.89 -39.29 3.19
C GLY A 261 5.57 -37.84 2.84
N LYS A 262 4.44 -37.31 3.33
CA LYS A 262 4.05 -35.89 3.17
C LYS A 262 5.02 -34.97 3.91
N ASP A 263 5.31 -35.26 5.18
CA ASP A 263 6.24 -34.48 6.01
C ASP A 263 7.63 -34.41 5.36
N LEU A 264 8.12 -35.54 4.82
CA LEU A 264 9.41 -35.60 4.13
C LEU A 264 9.40 -34.80 2.83
N GLN A 265 8.28 -34.78 2.09
CA GLN A 265 8.13 -33.97 0.90
C GLN A 265 8.09 -32.47 1.22
N GLU A 266 7.39 -32.08 2.29
CA GLU A 266 7.32 -30.71 2.78
C GLU A 266 8.69 -30.23 3.29
N ALA A 267 9.40 -31.04 4.07
CA ALA A 267 10.76 -30.76 4.50
C ALA A 267 11.71 -30.56 3.30
N LYS A 268 11.61 -31.40 2.27
CA LYS A 268 12.39 -31.22 1.02
C LYS A 268 12.03 -29.93 0.28
N LYS A 269 10.75 -29.53 0.24
CA LYS A 269 10.34 -28.23 -0.34
C LYS A 269 10.91 -27.07 0.49
N ALA A 270 10.83 -27.14 1.82
CA ALA A 270 11.39 -26.13 2.71
C ALA A 270 12.91 -25.96 2.50
N ILE A 271 13.65 -27.07 2.39
CA ILE A 271 15.10 -27.04 2.12
C ILE A 271 15.41 -26.39 0.76
N ARG A 272 14.65 -26.70 -0.29
CA ARG A 272 14.86 -26.04 -1.61
C ARG A 272 14.55 -24.54 -1.54
N ASN A 273 13.51 -24.16 -0.81
CA ASN A 273 13.15 -22.76 -0.62
C ASN A 273 14.24 -21.99 0.16
N THR A 274 14.82 -22.59 1.21
CA THR A 274 15.94 -21.96 1.93
C THR A 274 17.20 -21.89 1.08
N GLN A 275 17.49 -22.92 0.28
CA GLN A 275 18.59 -22.88 -0.70
C GLN A 275 18.40 -21.77 -1.75
N HIS A 276 17.18 -21.59 -2.27
CA HIS A 276 16.88 -20.51 -3.21
C HIS A 276 17.08 -19.13 -2.58
N LYS A 277 16.56 -18.91 -1.37
CA LYS A 277 16.77 -17.66 -0.62
C LYS A 277 18.24 -17.39 -0.33
N LEU A 278 19.01 -18.42 0.02
CA LEU A 278 20.46 -18.29 0.21
C LEU A 278 21.18 -17.91 -1.09
N ALA A 279 20.77 -18.47 -2.23
CA ALA A 279 21.31 -18.10 -3.53
C ALA A 279 20.98 -16.65 -3.91
N GLU A 280 19.73 -16.21 -3.72
CA GLU A 280 19.32 -14.81 -3.91
C GLU A 280 20.14 -13.84 -3.04
N GLN A 281 20.29 -14.15 -1.75
CA GLN A 281 21.10 -13.36 -0.84
C GLN A 281 22.58 -13.31 -1.25
N SER A 282 23.11 -14.43 -1.74
CA SER A 282 24.49 -14.50 -2.24
C SER A 282 24.68 -13.61 -3.49
N VAL A 283 23.70 -13.59 -4.41
CA VAL A 283 23.74 -12.72 -5.59
C VAL A 283 23.67 -11.25 -5.17
N VAL A 284 22.79 -10.89 -4.24
CA VAL A 284 22.69 -9.51 -3.72
C VAL A 284 24.01 -9.09 -3.06
N LEU A 285 24.62 -9.95 -2.24
CA LEU A 285 25.89 -9.68 -1.57
C LEU A 285 27.05 -9.50 -2.57
N LEU A 286 27.12 -10.35 -3.60
CA LEU A 286 28.11 -10.18 -4.67
C LEU A 286 27.90 -8.89 -5.46
N SER A 287 26.64 -8.54 -5.75
CA SER A 287 26.32 -7.29 -6.44
C SER A 287 26.69 -6.05 -5.62
N SER A 288 26.49 -6.07 -4.30
CA SER A 288 26.86 -4.96 -3.42
C SER A 288 28.38 -4.88 -3.24
N GLN A 289 29.08 -6.00 -3.18
CA GLN A 289 30.54 -6.05 -3.18
C GLN A 289 31.14 -5.48 -4.48
N SER A 290 30.57 -5.81 -5.65
CA SER A 290 30.97 -5.23 -6.94
C SER A 290 30.78 -3.72 -6.95
N GLN A 291 29.62 -3.24 -6.50
CA GLN A 291 29.35 -1.80 -6.40
C GLN A 291 30.33 -1.07 -5.46
N LEU A 292 30.71 -1.71 -4.35
CA LEU A 292 31.70 -1.16 -3.42
C LEU A 292 33.08 -1.03 -4.11
N GLN A 293 33.52 -2.06 -4.82
CA GLN A 293 34.78 -2.02 -5.59
C GLN A 293 34.76 -0.97 -6.71
N GLU A 294 33.65 -0.82 -7.42
CA GLU A 294 33.47 0.23 -8.42
C GLU A 294 33.61 1.62 -7.80
N VAL A 295 32.97 1.85 -6.63
CA VAL A 295 33.07 3.13 -5.92
C VAL A 295 34.48 3.38 -5.39
N GLU A 296 35.19 2.36 -4.91
CA GLU A 296 36.58 2.47 -4.49
C GLU A 296 37.52 2.82 -5.65
N ALA A 297 37.29 2.22 -6.82
CA ALA A 297 38.01 2.52 -8.04
C ALA A 297 37.71 3.95 -8.54
N GLU A 298 36.44 4.38 -8.50
CA GLU A 298 36.04 5.76 -8.80
C GLU A 298 36.67 6.76 -7.84
N ASN A 299 36.71 6.46 -6.54
CA ASN A 299 37.34 7.31 -5.54
C ASN A 299 38.84 7.46 -5.81
N SER A 300 39.52 6.35 -6.11
CA SER A 300 40.94 6.35 -6.50
C SER A 300 41.18 7.18 -7.77
N ARG A 301 40.31 7.05 -8.78
CA ARG A 301 40.37 7.84 -10.02
C ARG A 301 40.15 9.34 -9.75
N LEU A 302 39.16 9.70 -8.95
CA LEU A 302 38.90 11.10 -8.58
C LEU A 302 40.05 11.70 -7.77
N GLN A 303 40.67 10.91 -6.88
CA GLN A 303 41.87 11.35 -6.15
C GLN A 303 43.04 11.64 -7.10
N LEU A 304 43.24 10.83 -8.14
CA LEU A 304 44.26 11.08 -9.16
C LEU A 304 43.93 12.35 -9.96
N GLN A 305 42.69 12.52 -10.42
CA GLN A 305 42.26 13.74 -11.12
C GLN A 305 42.43 15.01 -10.27
N LEU A 306 42.18 14.93 -8.96
CA LEU A 306 42.46 16.04 -8.04
C LEU A 306 43.95 16.36 -7.92
N LYS A 307 44.83 15.34 -7.97
CA LYS A 307 46.28 15.54 -7.96
C LYS A 307 46.74 16.20 -9.26
N GLU A 308 46.31 15.69 -10.40
CA GLU A 308 46.59 16.25 -11.73
C GLU A 308 46.14 17.71 -11.81
N LEU A 309 44.90 17.99 -11.42
CA LEU A 309 44.37 19.35 -11.46
C LEU A 309 45.13 20.30 -10.50
N ASN A 310 45.53 19.83 -9.32
CA ASN A 310 46.37 20.62 -8.41
C ASN A 310 47.77 20.90 -9.00
N GLU A 311 48.33 19.94 -9.73
CA GLU A 311 49.60 20.11 -10.42
C GLU A 311 49.48 21.09 -11.59
N GLU A 312 48.38 21.03 -12.35
CA GLU A 312 48.03 22.03 -13.35
C GLU A 312 47.85 23.42 -12.74
N TYR A 313 47.20 23.55 -11.59
CA TYR A 313 47.11 24.84 -10.89
C TYR A 313 48.47 25.37 -10.49
N ARG A 314 49.35 24.51 -9.96
CA ARG A 314 50.71 24.90 -9.60
C ARG A 314 51.52 25.31 -10.83
N SER A 315 51.44 24.58 -11.93
CA SER A 315 52.17 24.91 -13.16
C SER A 315 51.68 26.20 -13.79
N ARG A 316 50.36 26.45 -13.82
CA ARG A 316 49.79 27.72 -14.29
C ARG A 316 50.22 28.90 -13.41
N LEU A 317 50.20 28.74 -12.07
CA LEU A 317 50.71 29.77 -11.16
C LEU A 317 52.20 30.05 -11.36
N LEU A 318 53.02 29.01 -11.58
CA LEU A 318 54.44 29.16 -11.90
C LEU A 318 54.65 29.87 -13.23
N GLN A 319 53.87 29.54 -14.27
CA GLN A 319 53.92 30.23 -15.55
C GLN A 319 53.55 31.71 -15.38
N TYR A 320 52.49 32.01 -14.62
CA TYR A 320 52.09 33.39 -14.35
C TYR A 320 53.17 34.22 -13.63
N ILE A 321 53.90 33.60 -12.70
CA ILE A 321 55.04 34.24 -12.00
C ILE A 321 56.22 34.42 -12.95
N THR A 322 56.51 33.43 -13.79
CA THR A 322 57.61 33.46 -14.76
C THR A 322 57.36 34.52 -15.83
N ASP A 323 56.16 34.57 -16.41
CA ASP A 323 55.75 35.59 -17.36
C ASP A 323 55.79 37.00 -16.74
N LEU A 324 55.37 37.15 -15.48
CA LEU A 324 55.47 38.42 -14.75
C LEU A 324 56.93 38.84 -14.55
N ALA A 325 57.82 37.90 -14.23
CA ALA A 325 59.25 38.14 -14.10
C ALA A 325 59.88 38.53 -15.45
N GLU A 326 59.61 37.79 -16.53
CA GLU A 326 60.08 38.09 -17.89
C GLU A 326 59.57 39.44 -18.40
N HIS A 327 58.32 39.81 -18.08
CA HIS A 327 57.79 41.15 -18.38
C HIS A 327 58.50 42.27 -17.61
N MET A 328 58.91 42.01 -16.35
CA MET A 328 59.70 42.96 -15.56
C MET A 328 61.17 43.04 -16.01
N ASP A 329 61.77 41.92 -16.42
CA ASP A 329 63.14 41.85 -16.95
C ASP A 329 63.23 42.44 -18.36
N SER A 330 62.23 42.22 -19.21
CA SER A 330 62.12 42.87 -20.52
C SER A 330 62.08 44.41 -20.39
N LYS A 331 61.48 44.91 -19.31
CA LYS A 331 61.47 46.35 -18.96
C LYS A 331 62.85 46.81 -18.47
N SER A 332 63.60 46.00 -17.72
CA SER A 332 64.94 46.35 -17.22
C SER A 332 65.98 46.38 -18.35
N VAL A 333 65.94 45.41 -19.26
CA VAL A 333 66.82 45.30 -20.44
C VAL A 333 66.50 46.40 -21.48
N ALA A 334 65.22 46.68 -21.75
CA ALA A 334 64.84 47.77 -22.66
C ALA A 334 65.18 49.17 -22.11
N ALA A 335 65.20 49.35 -20.78
CA ALA A 335 65.65 50.58 -20.14
C ALA A 335 67.19 50.72 -20.14
N ALA A 336 67.94 49.61 -20.07
CA ALA A 336 69.41 49.62 -20.11
C ALA A 336 70.00 49.79 -21.53
N ALA A 337 69.29 49.34 -22.57
CA ALA A 337 69.78 49.36 -23.96
C ALA A 337 69.58 50.70 -24.71
N LYS A 338 68.76 51.62 -24.20
CA LYS A 338 68.56 52.96 -24.80
C LYS A 338 68.50 54.04 -23.72
N GLY A 339 69.62 54.73 -23.52
CA GLY A 339 69.59 56.09 -23.01
C GLY A 339 68.76 56.95 -23.97
N THR A 340 67.76 57.66 -23.44
CA THR A 340 66.87 58.61 -24.15
C THR A 340 65.90 58.04 -25.20
N SER A 341 64.65 57.85 -24.81
CA SER A 341 63.43 58.36 -25.50
C SER A 341 62.17 57.73 -24.88
N LYS A 342 61.10 58.54 -24.76
CA LYS A 342 59.76 58.17 -24.30
C LYS A 342 59.24 56.92 -25.04
N SER A 343 59.47 55.74 -24.48
CA SER A 343 58.76 54.53 -24.88
C SER A 343 57.36 54.63 -24.30
N THR A 344 56.37 54.83 -25.17
CA THR A 344 54.94 54.77 -24.83
C THR A 344 54.63 53.38 -24.32
N PHE A 345 54.72 53.26 -23.00
CA PHE A 345 54.16 52.20 -22.19
C PHE A 345 52.79 51.85 -22.79
N LYS A 346 52.58 50.61 -23.23
CA LYS A 346 51.24 50.11 -23.51
C LYS A 346 50.77 49.35 -22.27
N PRO A 347 50.25 50.04 -21.22
CA PRO A 347 49.67 49.40 -20.05
C PRO A 347 48.54 48.41 -20.43
N ALA A 348 48.04 48.50 -21.66
CA ALA A 348 47.13 47.54 -22.26
C ALA A 348 47.66 46.08 -22.31
N HIS A 349 48.96 45.83 -22.47
CA HIS A 349 49.49 44.45 -22.55
C HIS A 349 49.54 43.78 -21.17
N MET A 350 50.09 44.47 -20.15
CA MET A 350 50.07 43.99 -18.76
C MET A 350 48.63 43.82 -18.25
N LYS A 351 47.75 44.77 -18.59
CA LYS A 351 46.33 44.70 -18.25
C LYS A 351 45.66 43.47 -18.88
N ARG A 352 45.89 43.19 -20.18
CA ARG A 352 45.36 41.99 -20.84
C ARG A 352 45.88 40.68 -20.24
N PHE A 353 47.14 40.64 -19.83
CA PHE A 353 47.71 39.45 -19.18
C PHE A 353 47.08 39.19 -17.81
N VAL A 354 46.98 40.22 -16.97
CA VAL A 354 46.32 40.12 -15.65
C VAL A 354 44.83 39.81 -15.82
N ASP A 355 44.15 40.41 -16.82
CA ASP A 355 42.76 40.11 -17.15
C ASP A 355 42.60 38.64 -17.59
N GLY A 356 43.54 38.10 -18.36
CA GLY A 356 43.58 36.68 -18.76
C GLY A 356 43.77 35.75 -17.57
N MET A 357 44.73 36.04 -16.69
CA MET A 357 44.96 35.30 -15.44
C MET A 357 43.71 35.29 -14.54
N LEU A 358 43.07 36.45 -14.37
CA LEU A 358 41.83 36.56 -13.59
C LEU A 358 40.68 35.79 -14.24
N GLN A 359 40.60 35.78 -15.58
CA GLN A 359 39.59 35.02 -16.31
C GLN A 359 39.79 33.50 -16.14
N ASP A 360 41.04 33.02 -16.21
CA ASP A 360 41.37 31.61 -16.01
C ASP A 360 41.09 31.16 -14.58
N ILE A 361 41.47 31.97 -13.58
CA ILE A 361 41.17 31.70 -12.17
C ILE A 361 39.65 31.60 -11.95
N ARG A 362 38.88 32.56 -12.50
CA ARG A 362 37.40 32.54 -12.44
C ARG A 362 36.81 31.32 -13.13
N ALA A 363 37.31 30.91 -14.29
CA ALA A 363 36.84 29.73 -15.00
C ALA A 363 37.12 28.44 -14.21
N SER A 364 38.29 28.38 -13.56
CA SER A 364 38.68 27.26 -12.71
C SER A 364 37.79 27.12 -11.47
N TYR A 365 37.50 28.24 -10.79
CA TYR A 365 36.59 28.24 -9.65
C TYR A 365 35.17 27.85 -10.06
N LYS A 366 34.67 28.34 -11.20
CA LYS A 366 33.38 27.91 -11.77
C LYS A 366 33.35 26.41 -12.04
N SER A 367 34.40 25.85 -12.65
CA SER A 367 34.49 24.41 -12.90
C SER A 367 34.49 23.60 -11.60
N ARG A 368 35.22 24.05 -10.58
CA ARG A 368 35.24 23.40 -9.27
C ARG A 368 33.90 23.51 -8.54
N GLU A 369 33.24 24.66 -8.60
CA GLU A 369 31.89 24.85 -8.08
C GLU A 369 30.88 23.90 -8.76
N GLU A 370 30.97 23.74 -10.08
CA GLU A 370 30.14 22.79 -10.83
C GLU A 370 30.41 21.33 -10.43
N GLN A 371 31.67 20.95 -10.22
CA GLN A 371 32.03 19.62 -9.74
C GLN A 371 31.48 19.36 -8.33
N LEU A 372 31.64 20.31 -7.40
CA LEU A 372 31.10 20.22 -6.06
C LEU A 372 29.56 20.16 -6.08
N ALA A 373 28.90 20.98 -6.91
CA ALA A 373 27.46 20.93 -7.08
C ALA A 373 26.98 19.57 -7.62
N LYS A 374 27.70 18.98 -8.59
CA LYS A 374 27.43 17.63 -9.11
C LYS A 374 27.61 16.56 -8.02
N ALA A 375 28.68 16.64 -7.24
CA ALA A 375 28.93 15.71 -6.13
C ALA A 375 27.84 15.82 -5.06
N THR A 376 27.46 17.03 -4.63
CA THR A 376 26.37 17.26 -3.67
C THR A 376 25.03 16.72 -4.19
N ARG A 377 24.70 16.93 -5.47
CA ARG A 377 23.50 16.32 -6.09
C ARG A 377 23.58 14.79 -6.09
N GLY A 378 24.76 14.22 -6.36
CA GLY A 378 25.01 12.78 -6.30
C GLY A 378 24.81 12.20 -4.90
N TYR A 379 25.38 12.84 -3.86
CA TYR A 379 25.18 12.45 -2.47
C TYR A 379 23.72 12.56 -2.03
N LYS A 380 23.03 13.64 -2.40
CA LYS A 380 21.59 13.80 -2.15
C LYS A 380 20.77 12.65 -2.77
N LYS A 381 21.06 12.27 -4.02
CA LYS A 381 20.39 11.15 -4.69
C LYS A 381 20.68 9.81 -4.01
N ARG A 382 21.93 9.56 -3.60
CA ARG A 382 22.31 8.34 -2.86
C ARG A 382 21.60 8.27 -1.51
N LEU A 383 21.52 9.39 -0.80
CA LEU A 383 20.84 9.49 0.49
C LEU A 383 19.34 9.27 0.37
N GLN A 384 18.69 9.83 -0.65
CA GLN A 384 17.29 9.53 -0.97
C GLN A 384 17.05 8.05 -1.27
N ASN A 385 17.97 7.40 -2.01
CA ASN A 385 17.86 5.96 -2.26
C ASN A 385 18.03 5.12 -0.99
N LEU A 386 18.91 5.55 -0.07
CA LEU A 386 19.09 4.90 1.22
C LEU A 386 17.82 5.02 2.08
N VAL A 387 17.19 6.20 2.13
CA VAL A 387 15.90 6.41 2.81
C VAL A 387 14.83 5.48 2.25
N LYS A 388 14.70 5.36 0.92
CA LYS A 388 13.74 4.44 0.29
C LYS A 388 13.99 2.97 0.68
N ARG A 389 15.25 2.54 0.72
CA ARG A 389 15.61 1.18 1.16
C ARG A 389 15.27 0.97 2.64
N HIS A 390 15.52 1.99 3.47
CA HIS A 390 15.18 1.98 4.89
C HIS A 390 13.66 1.91 5.12
N GLU A 391 12.87 2.68 4.36
CA GLU A 391 11.41 2.57 4.37
C GLU A 391 10.93 1.16 4.01
N GLY A 392 11.53 0.54 2.98
CA GLY A 392 11.25 -0.85 2.62
C GLY A 392 11.58 -1.85 3.74
N LEU A 393 12.70 -1.65 4.43
CA LEU A 393 13.10 -2.48 5.56
C LEU A 393 12.15 -2.29 6.76
N LEU A 394 11.72 -1.06 7.03
CA LEU A 394 10.73 -0.76 8.08
C LEU A 394 9.39 -1.47 7.82
N ILE A 395 8.94 -1.52 6.55
CA ILE A 395 7.73 -2.25 6.17
C ILE A 395 7.91 -3.75 6.43
N ALA A 396 9.03 -4.34 6.03
CA ALA A 396 9.31 -5.75 6.28
C ALA A 396 9.38 -6.07 7.78
N TYR A 397 10.04 -5.21 8.56
CA TYR A 397 10.10 -5.33 10.03
C TYR A 397 8.71 -5.26 10.65
N ARG A 398 7.86 -4.32 10.22
CA ARG A 398 6.45 -4.22 10.65
C ARG A 398 5.69 -5.52 10.38
N MET A 399 5.77 -6.04 9.16
CA MET A 399 5.08 -7.28 8.78
C MET A 399 5.54 -8.45 9.66
N GLN A 400 6.84 -8.57 9.91
CA GLN A 400 7.38 -9.61 10.79
C GLN A 400 6.90 -9.45 12.23
N ARG A 401 6.89 -8.22 12.76
CA ARG A 401 6.42 -7.91 14.11
C ARG A 401 4.94 -8.26 14.29
N GLU A 402 4.12 -8.00 13.28
CA GLU A 402 2.69 -8.30 13.25
C GLU A 402 2.42 -9.81 13.12
N GLN A 403 3.23 -10.52 12.32
CA GLN A 403 3.20 -11.98 12.27
C GLN A 403 3.51 -12.61 13.63
N ILE A 404 4.56 -12.15 14.31
CA ILE A 404 4.92 -12.64 15.66
C ILE A 404 3.78 -12.40 16.66
N ARG A 405 3.14 -11.22 16.63
CA ARG A 405 1.95 -10.95 17.45
C ARG A 405 0.79 -11.90 17.13
N SER A 406 0.52 -12.13 15.84
CA SER A 406 -0.60 -12.97 15.40
C SER A 406 -0.43 -14.45 15.77
N LEU A 407 0.81 -14.93 15.86
CA LEU A 407 1.14 -16.30 16.24
C LEU A 407 0.85 -16.59 17.73
N GLY A 408 0.62 -15.57 18.56
CA GLY A 408 0.13 -15.72 19.93
C GLY A 408 1.07 -16.45 20.90
N SER A 409 2.30 -16.74 20.49
CA SER A 409 3.32 -17.37 21.33
C SER A 409 3.81 -16.36 22.37
N HIS A 410 3.44 -16.55 23.63
CA HIS A 410 3.83 -15.68 24.75
C HIS A 410 5.35 -15.56 24.98
N ASP A 411 6.15 -16.45 24.36
CA ASP A 411 7.60 -16.51 24.55
C ASP A 411 8.40 -15.65 23.54
N LEU A 412 7.77 -15.16 22.47
CA LEU A 412 8.46 -14.39 21.43
C LEU A 412 8.17 -12.90 21.57
N ASP A 413 9.17 -12.15 22.01
CA ASP A 413 9.14 -10.67 21.99
C ASP A 413 9.15 -10.17 20.54
N PRO A 414 8.11 -9.42 20.10
CA PRO A 414 8.08 -8.82 18.77
C PRO A 414 9.17 -7.75 18.56
N GLY A 415 9.85 -7.32 19.61
CA GLY A 415 10.90 -6.33 19.56
C GLY A 415 10.39 -4.87 19.58
N PRO A 416 11.33 -3.90 19.54
CA PRO A 416 11.02 -2.49 19.73
C PRO A 416 10.02 -1.96 18.68
N PRO A 417 9.18 -0.98 19.02
CA PRO A 417 8.22 -0.43 18.06
C PRO A 417 8.90 0.31 16.90
N GLU A 418 8.18 0.43 15.78
CA GLU A 418 8.68 0.98 14.50
C GLU A 418 9.24 2.41 14.61
N HIS A 419 8.72 3.22 15.52
CA HIS A 419 9.16 4.60 15.72
C HIS A 419 10.62 4.71 16.19
N HIS A 420 11.19 3.68 16.82
CA HIS A 420 12.61 3.72 17.22
C HIS A 420 13.58 3.71 16.04
N PHE A 421 13.09 3.31 14.86
CA PHE A 421 13.90 3.20 13.66
C PHE A 421 13.54 4.28 12.64
N THR A 422 12.70 5.26 12.96
CA THR A 422 12.36 6.32 12.01
C THR A 422 13.54 7.28 11.84
N ILE A 423 13.78 7.71 10.61
CA ILE A 423 14.76 8.77 10.31
C ILE A 423 14.10 10.09 10.71
N THR A 424 14.80 10.94 11.45
CA THR A 424 14.28 12.23 11.97
C THR A 424 14.71 13.44 11.11
N ASP A 425 15.62 13.24 10.15
CA ASP A 425 16.16 14.32 9.32
C ASP A 425 15.10 14.94 8.40
N ALA A 426 14.69 16.16 8.74
CA ALA A 426 13.63 16.89 8.04
C ALA A 426 13.95 17.21 6.57
N GLU A 427 15.24 17.30 6.19
CA GLU A 427 15.66 17.58 4.81
C GLU A 427 15.53 16.36 3.87
N LEU A 428 15.40 15.15 4.44
CA LEU A 428 15.38 13.90 3.70
C LEU A 428 13.97 13.32 3.55
N LEU A 429 13.07 13.71 4.44
CA LEU A 429 11.70 13.21 4.48
C LEU A 429 10.77 14.13 3.70
N THR A 430 9.85 13.54 2.96
CA THR A 430 8.68 14.26 2.45
C THR A 430 7.72 14.57 3.60
N SER A 431 6.85 15.57 3.43
CA SER A 431 5.81 15.90 4.41
C SER A 431 4.98 14.68 4.81
N THR A 432 4.67 13.82 3.83
CA THR A 432 3.98 12.55 4.02
C THR A 432 4.77 11.58 4.90
N SER A 433 6.08 11.42 4.70
CA SER A 433 6.92 10.55 5.54
C SER A 433 7.05 11.08 6.97
N GLN A 434 7.03 12.41 7.15
CA GLN A 434 7.03 13.03 8.49
C GLN A 434 5.71 12.78 9.22
N GLU A 435 4.56 12.91 8.54
CA GLU A 435 3.25 12.58 9.10
C GLU A 435 3.15 11.09 9.46
N LEU A 436 3.66 10.21 8.59
CA LEU A 436 3.73 8.77 8.89
C LEU A 436 4.60 8.47 10.13
N ASN A 437 5.68 9.22 10.35
CA ASN A 437 6.49 9.05 11.55
C ASN A 437 5.73 9.45 12.82
N ARG A 438 4.98 10.57 12.78
CA ARG A 438 4.11 10.99 13.90
C ARG A 438 3.05 9.93 14.20
N LEU A 439 2.38 9.42 13.17
CA LEU A 439 1.38 8.36 13.34
C LEU A 439 1.98 7.07 13.91
N ARG A 440 3.25 6.76 13.62
CA ARG A 440 3.96 5.61 14.22
C ARG A 440 4.25 5.81 15.70
N GLU A 441 4.62 7.03 16.10
CA GLU A 441 4.82 7.41 17.50
C GLU A 441 3.50 7.33 18.27
N ASP A 442 2.44 7.92 17.73
CA ASP A 442 1.10 7.90 18.31
C ASP A 442 0.59 6.45 18.48
N LYS A 443 0.71 5.62 17.42
CA LYS A 443 0.36 4.20 17.48
C LYS A 443 1.12 3.48 18.59
N ALA A 444 2.42 3.71 18.72
CA ALA A 444 3.21 3.06 19.77
C ALA A 444 2.82 3.53 21.18
N SER A 445 2.45 4.80 21.34
CA SER A 445 1.95 5.33 22.62
C SER A 445 0.62 4.66 23.02
N LEU A 446 -0.29 4.47 22.06
CA LEU A 446 -1.57 3.79 22.27
C LEU A 446 -1.40 2.30 22.54
N GLU A 447 -0.50 1.62 21.82
CA GLU A 447 -0.12 0.22 22.10
C GLU A 447 0.40 0.07 23.54
N GLY A 448 1.22 1.00 24.02
CA GLY A 448 1.72 1.03 25.39
C GLY A 448 0.62 1.21 26.43
N GLN A 449 -0.29 2.15 26.22
CA GLN A 449 -1.45 2.38 27.10
C GLN A 449 -2.38 1.15 27.15
N LEU A 450 -2.62 0.49 26.01
CA LEU A 450 -3.39 -0.74 25.95
C LEU A 450 -2.72 -1.86 26.74
N HIS A 451 -1.40 -2.05 26.61
CA HIS A 451 -0.67 -3.03 27.41
C HIS A 451 -0.75 -2.72 28.91
N GLU A 452 -0.63 -1.46 29.31
CA GLU A 452 -0.74 -1.05 30.71
C GLU A 452 -2.14 -1.33 31.28
N LEU A 453 -3.20 -0.98 30.54
CA LEU A 453 -4.58 -1.28 30.91
C LEU A 453 -4.82 -2.79 30.99
N GLN A 454 -4.29 -3.56 30.05
CA GLN A 454 -4.39 -5.02 30.04
C GLN A 454 -3.67 -5.65 31.24
N MET A 455 -2.53 -5.09 31.67
CA MET A 455 -1.84 -5.50 32.90
C MET A 455 -2.63 -5.12 34.15
N LYS A 456 -3.22 -3.92 34.21
CA LYS A 456 -4.11 -3.51 35.31
C LYS A 456 -5.33 -4.42 35.43
N VAL A 457 -5.94 -4.83 34.31
CA VAL A 457 -7.05 -5.79 34.29
C VAL A 457 -6.60 -7.17 34.78
N LYS A 458 -5.43 -7.67 34.36
CA LYS A 458 -4.88 -8.94 34.87
C LYS A 458 -4.56 -8.88 36.37
N LEU A 459 -4.04 -7.76 36.86
CA LEU A 459 -3.77 -7.54 38.28
C LEU A 459 -5.08 -7.46 39.09
N SER A 460 -6.13 -6.84 38.54
CA SER A 460 -7.48 -6.82 39.12
C SER A 460 -8.10 -8.22 39.17
N GLN A 461 -8.01 -9.00 38.09
CA GLN A 461 -8.56 -10.36 38.01
C GLN A 461 -7.83 -11.35 38.94
N ASN A 462 -6.54 -11.15 39.17
CA ASN A 462 -5.76 -11.98 40.10
C ASN A 462 -5.96 -11.58 41.58
N ALA A 463 -6.57 -10.43 41.87
CA ALA A 463 -6.92 -10.04 43.23
C ALA A 463 -8.27 -10.66 43.70
N ASP A 464 -9.08 -11.17 42.78
CA ASP A 464 -10.45 -11.67 43.04
C ASP A 464 -10.55 -13.19 43.24
N SER A 465 -9.45 -13.90 43.50
CA SER A 465 -9.48 -15.35 43.77
C SER A 465 -9.92 -15.73 45.21
N GLY A 466 -10.66 -14.86 45.91
CA GLY A 466 -11.15 -15.08 47.26
C GLY A 466 -12.60 -14.66 47.43
N THR A 467 -13.53 -15.61 47.23
CA THR A 467 -14.94 -15.62 47.71
C THR A 467 -15.61 -14.27 48.01
N SER A 468 -16.47 -13.79 47.10
CA SER A 468 -17.68 -12.99 47.41
C SER A 468 -18.64 -12.90 46.21
N PRO A 469 -19.95 -12.64 46.41
CA PRO A 469 -21.00 -12.70 45.39
C PRO A 469 -20.99 -11.50 44.42
N PRO A 470 -21.79 -11.50 43.33
CA PRO A 470 -21.63 -10.58 42.20
C PRO A 470 -21.77 -9.11 42.61
N HIS A 471 -20.78 -8.31 42.19
CA HIS A 471 -20.71 -6.87 42.40
C HIS A 471 -21.99 -6.15 41.95
N THR A 472 -22.82 -5.77 42.92
CA THR A 472 -23.68 -4.60 42.76
C THR A 472 -22.79 -3.38 42.92
N LEU A 473 -22.51 -2.67 41.81
CA LEU A 473 -21.95 -1.32 41.87
C LEU A 473 -22.86 -0.46 42.76
N ASP A 474 -22.30 0.11 43.83
CA ASP A 474 -23.04 1.00 44.73
C ASP A 474 -23.71 2.14 43.94
N GLU A 475 -24.85 2.63 44.43
CA GLU A 475 -25.62 3.74 43.84
C GLU A 475 -24.73 4.97 43.52
N ALA A 476 -23.67 5.19 44.31
CA ALA A 476 -22.67 6.21 44.10
C ALA A 476 -21.80 5.99 42.85
N GLY A 477 -21.47 4.73 42.54
CA GLY A 477 -20.75 4.36 41.30
C GLY A 477 -21.61 4.55 40.06
N TRP A 478 -22.91 4.22 40.15
CA TRP A 478 -23.87 4.52 39.08
C TRP A 478 -24.12 6.01 38.90
N ALA A 479 -24.10 6.80 39.98
CA ALA A 479 -24.19 8.25 39.91
C ALA A 479 -22.96 8.88 39.23
N GLU A 480 -21.77 8.38 39.53
CA GLU A 480 -20.53 8.84 38.90
C GLU A 480 -20.47 8.46 37.42
N LEU A 481 -20.87 7.24 37.05
CA LEU A 481 -20.94 6.83 35.64
C LEU A 481 -21.94 7.68 34.85
N ARG A 482 -23.12 7.97 35.42
CA ARG A 482 -24.13 8.85 34.81
C ARG A 482 -23.66 10.31 34.73
N LYS A 483 -22.76 10.73 35.61
CA LYS A 483 -22.14 12.07 35.58
C LYS A 483 -21.08 12.12 34.48
N GLN A 484 -20.17 11.14 34.43
CA GLN A 484 -19.17 11.02 33.37
C GLN A 484 -19.80 10.91 31.98
N LEU A 485 -20.90 10.16 31.85
CA LEU A 485 -21.62 10.05 30.59
C LEU A 485 -22.25 11.39 30.18
N ARG A 486 -22.81 12.15 31.13
CA ARG A 486 -23.32 13.50 30.86
C ARG A 486 -22.20 14.46 30.48
N GLU A 487 -21.09 14.45 31.20
CA GLU A 487 -19.93 15.30 30.92
C GLU A 487 -19.31 14.96 29.56
N PHE A 488 -19.19 13.67 29.22
CA PHE A 488 -18.75 13.22 27.90
C PHE A 488 -19.72 13.68 26.80
N THR A 489 -21.03 13.51 27.00
CA THR A 489 -22.04 13.92 26.01
C THR A 489 -22.04 15.45 25.84
N GLN A 490 -21.87 16.20 26.93
CA GLN A 490 -21.87 17.65 26.89
C GLN A 490 -20.58 18.21 26.27
N THR A 491 -19.41 17.66 26.61
CA THR A 491 -18.13 18.06 26.00
C THR A 491 -18.08 17.74 24.51
N THR A 492 -18.50 16.54 24.11
CA THR A 492 -18.61 16.18 22.69
C THR A 492 -19.61 17.06 21.94
N GLN A 493 -20.74 17.40 22.56
CA GLN A 493 -21.70 18.32 21.96
C GLN A 493 -21.13 19.74 21.79
N GLU A 494 -20.46 20.28 22.81
CA GLU A 494 -19.83 21.60 22.75
C GLU A 494 -18.74 21.66 21.66
N ASP A 495 -17.95 20.59 21.50
CA ASP A 495 -16.91 20.54 20.48
C ASP A 495 -17.50 20.44 19.07
N LEU A 496 -18.55 19.64 18.87
CA LEU A 496 -19.29 19.61 17.61
C LEU A 496 -19.97 20.95 17.29
N GLU A 497 -20.50 21.66 18.29
CA GLU A 497 -21.07 23.00 18.11
C GLU A 497 -20.01 24.03 17.73
N LYS A 498 -18.81 23.95 18.34
CA LYS A 498 -17.65 24.78 17.95
C LYS A 498 -17.21 24.48 16.53
N GLU A 499 -17.02 23.21 16.16
CA GLU A 499 -16.65 22.82 14.80
C GLU A 499 -17.70 23.28 13.78
N ARG A 500 -18.99 23.09 14.08
CA ARG A 500 -20.09 23.58 13.24
C ARG A 500 -20.04 25.09 13.07
N SER A 501 -19.77 25.85 14.13
CA SER A 501 -19.63 27.31 14.05
C SER A 501 -18.41 27.75 13.21
N GLN A 502 -17.28 27.05 13.33
CA GLN A 502 -16.07 27.31 12.54
C GLN A 502 -16.29 26.97 11.06
N LEU A 503 -16.96 25.87 10.77
CA LEU A 503 -17.32 25.50 9.40
C LEU A 503 -18.31 26.49 8.79
N LEU A 504 -19.31 26.96 9.55
CA LEU A 504 -20.25 27.99 9.09
C LEU A 504 -19.54 29.31 8.77
N THR A 505 -18.64 29.78 9.64
CA THR A 505 -17.86 31.00 9.38
C THR A 505 -16.96 30.85 8.15
N ARG A 506 -16.29 29.71 8.00
CA ARG A 506 -15.47 29.42 6.81
C ARG A 506 -16.31 29.35 5.53
N ALA A 507 -17.48 28.73 5.58
CA ALA A 507 -18.41 28.67 4.46
C ALA A 507 -18.88 30.07 4.06
N MET A 508 -19.27 30.90 5.03
CA MET A 508 -19.68 32.29 4.78
C MET A 508 -18.58 33.12 4.12
N VAL A 509 -17.33 33.00 4.59
CA VAL A 509 -16.18 33.68 3.96
C VAL A 509 -15.94 33.17 2.54
N ALA A 510 -16.06 31.87 2.29
CA ALA A 510 -15.92 31.31 0.96
C ALA A 510 -17.03 31.78 0.01
N GLU A 511 -18.28 31.88 0.49
CA GLU A 511 -19.39 32.45 -0.27
C GLU A 511 -19.15 33.92 -0.62
N GLU A 512 -18.62 34.72 0.32
CA GLU A 512 -18.26 36.11 0.08
C GLU A 512 -17.15 36.25 -0.96
N GLN A 513 -16.09 35.43 -0.87
CA GLN A 513 -15.02 35.40 -1.89
C GLN A 513 -15.53 35.04 -3.28
N VAL A 514 -16.47 34.08 -3.38
CA VAL A 514 -17.11 33.74 -4.65
C VAL A 514 -17.93 34.91 -5.18
N ALA A 515 -18.67 35.62 -4.32
CA ALA A 515 -19.43 36.81 -4.72
C ALA A 515 -18.50 37.93 -5.22
N GLU A 516 -17.37 38.17 -4.55
CA GLU A 516 -16.34 39.14 -4.99
C GLU A 516 -15.75 38.77 -6.35
N LEU A 517 -15.41 37.50 -6.56
CA LEU A 517 -14.90 37.01 -7.85
C LEU A 517 -15.95 37.13 -8.95
N GLN A 518 -17.21 36.83 -8.65
CA GLN A 518 -18.33 37.00 -9.57
C GLN A 518 -18.47 38.47 -9.97
N GLU A 519 -18.44 39.39 -9.00
CA GLU A 519 -18.55 40.83 -9.25
C GLU A 519 -17.33 41.36 -10.04
N TYR A 520 -16.13 40.85 -9.76
CA TYR A 520 -14.92 41.15 -10.53
C TYR A 520 -15.07 40.71 -11.98
N VAL A 521 -15.51 39.47 -12.21
CA VAL A 521 -15.76 38.95 -13.56
C VAL A 521 -16.80 39.81 -14.27
N ASP A 522 -17.92 40.12 -13.64
CA ASP A 522 -18.98 40.92 -14.26
C ASP A 522 -18.50 42.34 -14.62
N LYS A 523 -17.78 43.01 -13.72
CA LYS A 523 -17.17 44.34 -13.98
C LYS A 523 -16.18 44.29 -15.13
N HIS A 524 -15.27 43.32 -15.12
CA HIS A 524 -14.21 43.22 -16.12
C HIS A 524 -14.73 42.72 -17.47
N LEU A 525 -15.71 41.84 -17.48
CA LEU A 525 -16.33 41.31 -18.70
C LEU A 525 -17.09 42.41 -19.45
N VAL A 526 -17.79 43.31 -18.74
CA VAL A 526 -18.39 44.51 -19.35
C VAL A 526 -17.31 45.44 -19.93
N ARG A 527 -16.22 45.69 -19.19
CA ARG A 527 -15.09 46.51 -19.68
C ARG A 527 -14.42 45.89 -20.91
N TYR A 528 -14.14 44.59 -20.89
CA TYR A 528 -13.56 43.89 -22.04
C TYR A 528 -14.50 43.92 -23.24
N LYS A 529 -15.81 43.74 -23.06
CA LYS A 529 -16.78 43.90 -24.15
C LYS A 529 -16.76 45.32 -24.72
N GLN A 530 -16.73 46.35 -23.88
CA GLN A 530 -16.65 47.74 -24.33
C GLN A 530 -15.33 48.03 -25.07
N GLU A 531 -14.21 47.50 -24.59
CA GLU A 531 -12.91 47.68 -25.23
C GLU A 531 -12.83 46.93 -26.56
N ILE A 532 -13.37 45.70 -26.62
CA ILE A 532 -13.50 44.95 -27.87
C ILE A 532 -14.35 45.74 -28.88
N LEU A 533 -15.47 46.33 -28.45
CA LEU A 533 -16.30 47.18 -29.32
C LEU A 533 -15.57 48.46 -29.76
N ARG A 534 -14.80 49.09 -28.87
CA ARG A 534 -13.97 50.26 -29.19
C ARG A 534 -12.88 49.91 -30.22
N LEU A 535 -12.19 48.79 -30.02
CA LEU A 535 -11.16 48.28 -30.92
C LEU A 535 -11.75 47.88 -32.28
N ARG A 536 -12.94 47.26 -32.31
CA ARG A 536 -13.67 46.94 -33.55
C ARG A 536 -14.06 48.20 -34.34
N LYS A 537 -14.51 49.26 -33.65
CA LYS A 537 -14.77 50.59 -34.25
C LYS A 537 -13.52 51.21 -34.87
N LEU A 538 -12.39 51.16 -34.15
CA LEU A 538 -11.09 51.66 -34.64
C LEU A 538 -10.59 50.88 -35.86
N LEU A 539 -10.89 49.59 -35.93
CA LEU A 539 -10.54 48.71 -37.04
C LEU A 539 -11.55 48.77 -38.21
N GLY A 540 -12.63 49.55 -38.09
CA GLY A 540 -13.65 49.70 -39.15
C GLY A 540 -14.45 48.42 -39.44
N ILE A 541 -14.54 47.48 -38.48
CA ILE A 541 -15.15 46.16 -38.66
C ILE A 541 -16.69 46.20 -38.47
N ASP A 542 -17.23 47.28 -37.88
CA ASP A 542 -18.68 47.43 -37.62
C ASP A 542 -19.54 47.33 -38.89
N SER A 543 -18.99 47.63 -40.08
CA SER A 543 -19.69 47.51 -41.37
C SER A 543 -19.75 46.08 -41.92
N HIS A 544 -19.00 45.12 -41.38
CA HIS A 544 -18.99 43.74 -41.86
C HIS A 544 -19.92 42.79 -41.06
N GLU A 545 -20.24 43.08 -39.80
CA GLU A 545 -21.10 42.22 -38.98
C GLU A 545 -22.62 42.49 -39.16
N GLU A 546 -23.07 43.67 -39.58
CA GLU A 546 -24.49 43.89 -39.94
C GLU A 546 -24.93 42.99 -41.11
N LEU A 547 -23.99 42.62 -41.99
CA LEU A 547 -24.21 41.71 -43.11
C LEU A 547 -24.20 40.23 -42.68
N ILE A 548 -23.48 39.87 -41.61
CA ILE A 548 -23.32 38.49 -41.13
C ILE A 548 -24.41 38.14 -40.10
N ALA A 549 -24.86 39.10 -39.28
CA ALA A 549 -25.96 38.92 -38.34
C ALA A 549 -27.31 38.64 -39.04
N ARG A 550 -27.48 39.07 -40.30
CA ARG A 550 -28.64 38.72 -41.14
C ARG A 550 -28.57 37.29 -41.70
N ALA A 551 -27.39 36.66 -41.69
CA ALA A 551 -27.14 35.34 -42.26
C ALA A 551 -27.04 34.21 -41.21
N SER A 552 -26.92 34.53 -39.92
CA SER A 552 -26.75 33.53 -38.86
C SER A 552 -27.88 33.59 -37.84
N ASN A 553 -29.06 33.10 -38.22
CA ASN A 553 -30.05 32.60 -37.27
C ASN A 553 -29.73 31.12 -37.01
N PRO A 554 -29.39 30.74 -35.77
CA PRO A 554 -29.74 29.43 -35.28
C PRO A 554 -30.67 29.51 -34.07
N LEU A 555 -31.61 28.58 -34.14
CA LEU A 555 -32.58 28.09 -33.19
C LEU A 555 -32.11 28.01 -31.73
N ALA A 556 -33.07 28.29 -30.84
CA ALA A 556 -33.11 28.12 -29.39
C ALA A 556 -32.20 27.06 -28.74
N THR A 557 -31.61 27.42 -27.60
CA THR A 557 -31.32 26.46 -26.51
C THR A 557 -31.78 27.02 -25.17
N SER A 558 -32.55 26.20 -24.48
CA SER A 558 -33.25 26.43 -23.23
C SER A 558 -32.32 26.68 -22.04
N LYS A 559 -32.82 27.49 -21.10
CA LYS A 559 -32.24 27.67 -19.75
C LYS A 559 -32.29 26.35 -18.99
N PRO A 560 -31.23 25.93 -18.26
CA PRO A 560 -31.35 24.87 -17.28
C PRO A 560 -32.06 25.41 -16.03
N LYS A 561 -33.12 24.70 -15.60
CA LYS A 561 -33.84 24.95 -14.35
C LYS A 561 -32.90 24.69 -13.17
N ARG A 562 -32.82 25.66 -12.25
CA ARG A 562 -32.34 25.45 -10.87
C ARG A 562 -33.26 24.45 -10.19
N ASN A 563 -32.72 23.29 -9.82
CA ASN A 563 -33.35 22.42 -8.83
C ASN A 563 -32.88 22.91 -7.45
N PHE A 564 -33.80 23.45 -6.66
CA PHE A 564 -33.65 23.49 -5.21
C PHE A 564 -34.04 22.10 -4.71
N SER A 565 -33.07 21.34 -4.22
CA SER A 565 -33.34 20.16 -3.41
C SER A 565 -33.57 20.62 -1.97
N ASN A 566 -34.76 20.33 -1.45
CA ASN A 566 -35.04 20.31 -0.02
C ASN A 566 -34.24 19.18 0.62
N GLU A 567 -33.58 19.47 1.73
CA GLU A 567 -33.22 18.47 2.73
C GLU A 567 -34.02 18.78 4.01
N MET A 568 -34.78 17.77 4.45
CA MET A 568 -35.13 17.55 5.86
C MET A 568 -34.05 16.69 6.48
#